data_AF-A0A401FK78-F1
#
_entry.id   AF-A0A401FK78-F1
#
_cell.length_a   1.000
_cell.length_b   1.000
_cell.length_c   1.000
_cell.angle_alpha   90.00
_cell.angle_beta   90.00
_cell.angle_gamma   90.00
#
_symmetry.space_group_name_H-M   'P 1'
#
loop_
_entity.id
_entity.type
_entity.pdbx_description
1 polymer ?
#
loop_
_entity_poly.entity_id
_entity_poly.type
_entity_poly.pdbx_seq_one_letter_code
_entity_poly.pdbx_strand_id
1 'polypeptide(L)'
;MYGVPYWDKYEHVLAGIMLAGIGYPIFNSLAHVRSSARTHPGLMSLFSFTFGITCGVFWEFYEFTADSLANLNLQRYAAGSHLLVGRAALMDTMGDLFADVTGALIMALIGYLMIKNNPNSSKYLVFQSKRKQGFSTIHF
;
A
#
# COMPACT_ATOMS: atom_id res chain seq x y z
N MET A 1 0.49 15.92 -21.84
CA MET A 1 0.35 16.40 -20.45
C MET A 1 -1.02 15.96 -19.97
N TYR A 2 -1.12 15.26 -18.84
CA TYR A 2 -2.40 15.00 -18.20
C TYR A 2 -3.12 16.33 -17.95
N GLY A 3 -4.43 16.38 -18.18
CA GLY A 3 -5.22 17.61 -18.07
C GLY A 3 -5.37 18.14 -16.64
N VAL A 4 -4.87 17.41 -15.63
CA VAL A 4 -5.02 17.74 -14.22
C VAL A 4 -3.64 17.88 -13.55
N PRO A 5 -3.31 19.04 -12.96
CA PRO A 5 -2.08 19.23 -12.20
C PRO A 5 -1.96 18.22 -11.04
N TYR A 6 -0.76 17.70 -10.81
CA TYR A 6 -0.45 16.75 -9.72
C TYR A 6 -1.25 15.45 -9.72
N TRP A 7 -1.92 15.10 -10.82
CA TRP A 7 -2.72 13.88 -10.94
C TRP A 7 -2.01 12.64 -10.40
N ASP A 8 -0.79 12.45 -10.87
CA ASP A 8 0.15 11.41 -10.49
C ASP A 8 0.33 11.27 -8.97
N LYS A 9 0.44 12.40 -8.24
CA LYS A 9 0.67 12.40 -6.79
C LYS A 9 -0.61 11.97 -6.05
N TYR A 10 -1.78 12.29 -6.59
CA TYR A 10 -3.05 11.80 -6.06
C TYR A 10 -3.21 10.30 -6.26
N GLU A 11 -2.73 9.78 -7.39
CA GLU A 11 -2.71 8.34 -7.69
C GLU A 11 -1.85 7.59 -6.67
N HIS A 12 -0.64 8.07 -6.38
CA HIS A 12 0.23 7.50 -5.35
C HIS A 12 -0.39 7.52 -3.95
N VAL A 13 -0.99 8.64 -3.52
CA VAL A 13 -1.67 8.68 -2.20
C VAL A 13 -2.80 7.65 -2.15
N LEU A 14 -3.64 7.57 -3.19
CA LEU A 14 -4.76 6.64 -3.23
C LEU A 14 -4.28 5.18 -3.27
N ALA A 15 -3.29 4.88 -4.09
CA ALA A 15 -2.67 3.56 -4.18
C ALA A 15 -2.04 3.16 -2.84
N GLY A 16 -1.29 4.04 -2.19
CA GLY A 16 -0.71 3.83 -0.86
C GLY A 16 -1.77 3.48 0.19
N ILE A 17 -2.91 4.20 0.21
CA ILE A 17 -4.05 3.88 1.10
C ILE A 17 -4.58 2.48 0.81
N MET A 18 -4.87 2.16 -0.46
CA MET A 18 -5.48 0.90 -0.85
C MET A 18 -4.55 -0.30 -0.58
N LEU A 19 -3.27 -0.19 -0.94
CA LEU A 19 -2.27 -1.24 -0.77
C LEU A 19 -1.94 -1.49 0.70
N ALA A 20 -1.82 -0.43 1.51
CA ALA A 20 -1.74 -0.60 2.96
C ALA A 20 -2.99 -1.29 3.50
N GLY A 21 -4.19 -0.94 3.01
CA GLY A 21 -5.45 -1.60 3.35
C GLY A 21 -5.40 -3.12 3.10
N ILE A 22 -4.86 -3.54 1.96
CA ILE A 22 -4.65 -4.96 1.60
C ILE A 22 -3.58 -5.64 2.49
N GLY A 23 -2.67 -4.88 3.10
CA GLY A 23 -1.71 -5.41 4.07
C GLY A 23 -2.38 -6.00 5.32
N TYR A 24 -3.51 -5.48 5.77
CA TYR A 24 -4.25 -6.01 6.94
C TYR A 24 -4.75 -7.46 6.75
N PRO A 25 -5.47 -7.82 5.66
CA PRO A 25 -5.89 -9.19 5.44
C PRO A 25 -4.71 -10.14 5.17
N ILE A 26 -3.63 -9.67 4.53
CA ILE A 26 -2.40 -10.47 4.33
C ILE A 26 -1.75 -10.78 5.67
N PHE A 27 -1.60 -9.79 6.56
CA PHE A 27 -1.07 -10.05 7.89
C PHE A 27 -1.90 -11.09 8.63
N ASN A 28 -3.22 -10.96 8.58
CA ASN A 28 -4.12 -11.90 9.24
C ASN A 28 -4.07 -13.32 8.65
N SER A 29 -3.87 -13.46 7.34
CA SER A 29 -3.76 -14.78 6.71
C SER A 29 -2.45 -15.48 7.08
N LEU A 30 -1.34 -14.74 7.11
CA LEU A 30 -0.03 -15.25 7.50
C LEU A 30 0.06 -15.56 8.99
N ALA A 31 -0.60 -14.74 9.82
CA ALA A 31 -0.43 -14.84 11.26
C ALA A 31 -0.98 -16.14 11.86
N HIS A 32 -1.85 -16.92 11.18
CA HIS A 32 -2.50 -18.18 11.63
C HIS A 32 -3.15 -18.18 13.04
N VAL A 33 -2.95 -17.13 13.83
CA VAL A 33 -3.30 -17.00 15.22
C VAL A 33 -4.47 -16.05 15.25
N ARG A 34 -5.66 -16.64 15.31
CA ARG A 34 -6.95 -15.93 15.43
C ARG A 34 -6.99 -14.97 16.64
N SER A 35 -6.04 -15.06 17.57
CA SER A 35 -5.85 -14.10 18.67
C SER A 35 -4.89 -12.94 18.36
N SER A 36 -4.00 -13.03 17.36
CA SER A 36 -2.90 -12.08 17.12
C SER A 36 -3.38 -10.71 16.63
N ALA A 37 -4.38 -10.69 15.75
CA ALA A 37 -5.03 -9.45 15.28
C ALA A 37 -5.73 -8.68 16.42
N ARG A 38 -6.05 -9.34 17.54
CA ARG A 38 -6.57 -8.69 18.75
C ARG A 38 -5.47 -8.33 19.75
N THR A 39 -4.38 -9.10 19.82
CA THR A 39 -3.35 -8.90 20.85
C THR A 39 -2.33 -7.82 20.49
N HIS A 40 -2.04 -7.56 19.20
CA HIS A 40 -1.06 -6.53 18.80
C HIS A 40 -1.52 -5.65 17.62
N PRO A 41 -2.46 -4.71 17.83
CA PRO A 41 -2.93 -3.77 16.81
C PRO A 41 -1.82 -2.96 16.15
N GLY A 42 -0.78 -2.60 16.93
CA GLY A 42 0.38 -1.87 16.42
C GLY A 42 1.19 -2.67 15.40
N LEU A 43 1.43 -3.96 15.65
CA LEU A 43 2.20 -4.81 14.73
C LEU A 43 1.48 -5.01 13.40
N MET A 44 0.17 -5.26 13.45
CA MET A 44 -0.66 -5.40 12.26
C MET A 44 -0.66 -4.12 11.40
N SER A 45 -0.78 -2.96 12.06
CA SER A 45 -0.78 -1.66 11.37
C SER A 45 0.59 -1.31 10.82
N LEU A 46 1.67 -1.63 11.54
CA LEU A 46 3.04 -1.46 11.07
C LEU A 46 3.33 -2.33 9.85
N PHE A 47 2.93 -3.61 9.87
CA PHE A 47 3.06 -4.49 8.71
C PHE A 47 2.33 -3.90 7.50
N SER A 48 1.06 -3.53 7.68
CA SER A 48 0.23 -2.92 6.64
C SER A 48 0.87 -1.67 6.04
N PHE A 49 1.39 -0.79 6.89
CA PHE A 49 2.14 0.41 6.50
C PHE A 49 3.36 0.07 5.63
N THR A 50 4.23 -0.82 6.13
CA THR A 50 5.46 -1.19 5.42
C THR A 50 5.18 -1.92 4.11
N PHE A 51 4.10 -2.71 4.06
CA PHE A 51 3.66 -3.42 2.86
C PHE A 51 3.23 -2.42 1.78
N GLY A 52 2.38 -1.44 2.12
CA GLY A 52 1.94 -0.40 1.19
C GLY A 52 3.11 0.38 0.59
N ILE A 53 4.05 0.82 1.43
CA ILE A 53 5.25 1.55 0.97
C ILE A 53 6.11 0.68 0.06
N THR A 54 6.29 -0.60 0.39
CA THR A 54 7.11 -1.51 -0.41
C THR A 54 6.55 -1.68 -1.83
N CYS A 55 5.22 -1.75 -1.97
CA CYS A 55 4.58 -1.75 -3.28
C CYS A 55 4.83 -0.44 -4.05
N GLY A 56 4.79 0.71 -3.37
CA GLY A 56 5.17 2.01 -3.97
C GLY A 56 6.61 2.05 -4.47
N VAL A 57 7.56 1.54 -3.67
CA VAL A 57 8.97 1.39 -4.10
C VAL A 57 9.10 0.50 -5.34
N PHE A 58 8.34 -0.59 -5.42
CA PHE A 58 8.33 -1.44 -6.62
C PHE A 58 7.73 -0.74 -7.84
N TRP A 59 6.77 0.15 -7.64
CA TRP A 59 6.26 1.00 -8.72
C TRP A 59 7.36 1.91 -9.27
N GLU A 60 8.11 2.60 -8.40
CA GLU A 60 9.23 3.44 -8.83
C GLU A 60 10.33 2.65 -9.57
N PHE A 61 10.59 1.40 -9.16
CA PHE A 61 11.52 0.53 -9.91
C PHE A 61 10.99 0.18 -11.30
N TYR A 62 9.69 -0.04 -11.42
CA TYR A 62 9.04 -0.26 -12.71
C TYR A 62 9.16 0.99 -13.59
N GLU A 63 8.88 2.17 -13.07
CA GLU A 63 8.98 3.43 -13.83
C GLU A 63 10.40 3.67 -14.32
N PHE A 64 11.39 3.56 -13.43
CA PHE A 64 12.80 3.69 -13.79
C PHE A 64 13.21 2.72 -14.90
N THR A 65 12.76 1.46 -14.81
CA THR A 65 13.07 0.42 -15.79
C THR A 65 12.39 0.72 -17.13
N ALA A 66 11.12 1.15 -17.10
CA ALA A 66 10.35 1.47 -18.30
C ALA A 66 10.90 2.73 -18.99
N ASP A 67 11.31 3.74 -18.25
CA ASP A 67 12.00 4.93 -18.78
C ASP A 67 13.32 4.54 -19.47
N SER A 68 14.07 3.61 -18.88
CA SER A 68 15.34 3.12 -19.41
C SER A 68 15.20 2.27 -20.69
N LEU A 69 14.12 1.49 -20.82
CA LEU A 69 13.98 0.50 -21.89
C LEU A 69 13.00 0.91 -23.00
N ALA A 70 11.99 1.70 -22.67
CA ALA A 70 10.88 2.02 -23.56
C ALA A 70 10.83 3.50 -23.97
N ASN A 71 11.88 4.28 -23.67
CA ASN A 71 11.99 5.71 -23.99
C ASN A 71 10.76 6.50 -23.50
N LEU A 72 10.31 6.17 -22.29
CA LEU A 72 9.24 6.84 -21.58
C LEU A 72 9.81 7.95 -20.68
N ASN A 73 8.91 8.68 -20.03
CA ASN A 73 9.23 9.75 -19.09
C ASN A 73 8.24 9.71 -17.91
N LEU A 74 8.13 8.54 -17.29
CA LEU A 74 7.25 8.26 -16.15
C LEU A 74 7.77 8.96 -14.90
N GLN A 75 9.07 8.94 -14.63
CA GLN A 75 9.70 9.68 -13.52
C GLN A 75 9.88 11.19 -13.82
N ARG A 76 9.37 11.64 -14.98
CA ARG A 76 9.36 13.04 -15.43
C ARG A 76 10.72 13.73 -15.36
N TYR A 77 11.79 12.99 -15.63
CA TYR A 77 13.17 13.49 -15.68
C TYR A 77 13.42 14.42 -16.87
N ALA A 78 12.51 14.47 -17.86
CA ALA A 78 12.54 15.41 -18.98
C ALA A 78 11.36 16.39 -18.94
N ALA A 79 11.64 17.68 -19.17
CA ALA A 79 10.66 18.74 -19.33
C ALA A 79 10.70 19.28 -20.77
N GLY A 80 9.83 18.77 -21.63
CA GLY A 80 9.85 19.07 -23.06
C GLY A 80 11.11 18.49 -23.71
N SER A 81 11.92 19.34 -24.34
CA SER A 81 13.19 18.95 -24.96
C SER A 81 14.41 19.00 -24.01
N HIS A 82 14.21 19.35 -22.74
CA HIS A 82 15.29 19.55 -21.79
C HIS A 82 15.32 18.45 -20.73
N LEU A 83 16.49 17.83 -20.55
CA LEU A 83 16.74 16.87 -19.47
C LEU A 83 17.02 17.63 -18.17
N LEU A 84 16.33 17.25 -17.10
CA LEU A 84 16.61 17.75 -15.76
C LEU A 84 17.88 17.09 -15.23
N VAL A 85 18.63 17.80 -14.38
CA VAL A 85 19.92 17.33 -13.84
C VAL A 85 19.95 17.47 -12.34
N GLY A 86 20.58 16.50 -11.66
CA GLY A 86 20.73 16.49 -10.21
C GLY A 86 19.39 16.32 -9.51
N ARG A 87 19.18 17.04 -8.40
CA ARG A 87 17.97 16.91 -7.57
C ARG A 87 16.68 17.19 -8.35
N ALA A 88 16.72 18.05 -9.37
CA ALA A 88 15.54 18.38 -10.18
C ALA A 88 14.95 17.14 -10.89
N ALA A 89 15.81 16.24 -11.38
CA ALA A 89 15.39 14.99 -12.02
C ALA A 89 14.81 13.96 -11.04
N LEU A 90 15.11 14.11 -9.74
CA LEU A 90 14.68 13.19 -8.68
C LEU A 90 13.40 13.65 -7.98
N MET A 91 12.98 14.90 -8.18
CA MET A 91 11.87 15.49 -7.42
C MET A 91 10.54 14.79 -7.62
N ASP A 92 10.35 14.15 -8.79
CA ASP A 92 9.14 13.45 -9.14
C ASP A 92 9.01 12.16 -8.31
N THR A 93 9.88 11.19 -8.57
CA THR A 93 10.03 9.94 -7.80
C THR A 93 10.08 10.15 -6.30
N MET A 94 10.83 11.15 -5.81
CA MET A 94 10.84 11.43 -4.37
C MET A 94 9.48 11.92 -3.86
N GLY A 95 8.78 12.73 -4.66
CA GLY A 95 7.42 13.16 -4.36
C GLY A 95 6.43 12.00 -4.34
N ASP A 96 6.58 11.04 -5.24
CA ASP A 96 5.74 9.86 -5.35
C ASP A 96 5.93 8.92 -4.16
N LEU A 97 7.19 8.68 -3.75
CA LEU A 97 7.50 7.98 -2.51
C LEU A 97 6.93 8.68 -1.26
N PHE A 98 6.95 10.02 -1.20
CA PHE A 98 6.31 10.75 -0.10
C PHE A 98 4.79 10.63 -0.12
N ALA A 99 4.18 10.62 -1.31
CA ALA A 99 2.76 10.41 -1.48
C ALA A 99 2.34 9.00 -1.03
N ASP A 100 3.09 7.96 -1.41
CA ASP A 100 2.89 6.58 -0.98
C ASP A 100 2.99 6.43 0.54
N VAL A 101 4.03 7.00 1.15
CA VAL A 101 4.21 7.00 2.61
C VAL A 101 3.03 7.68 3.30
N THR A 102 2.58 8.82 2.77
CA THR A 102 1.46 9.57 3.34
C THR A 102 0.17 8.75 3.27
N GLY A 103 -0.13 8.17 2.11
CA GLY A 103 -1.31 7.32 1.93
C GLY A 103 -1.30 6.08 2.83
N ALA A 104 -0.18 5.37 2.84
CA ALA A 104 0.00 4.19 3.68
C ALA A 104 -0.11 4.53 5.18
N LEU A 105 0.45 5.67 5.61
CA LEU A 105 0.38 6.13 7.00
C LEU A 105 -1.05 6.45 7.43
N ILE A 106 -1.82 7.13 6.57
CA ILE A 106 -3.23 7.43 6.84
C ILE A 106 -4.01 6.14 7.09
N MET A 107 -3.89 5.15 6.21
CA MET A 107 -4.58 3.86 6.37
C MET A 107 -4.08 3.08 7.59
N ALA A 108 -2.78 3.11 7.88
CA ALA A 108 -2.20 2.48 9.06
C ALA A 108 -2.74 3.08 10.37
N LEU A 109 -2.83 4.42 10.44
CA LEU A 109 -3.39 5.12 11.59
C LEU A 109 -4.88 4.84 11.77
N ILE A 110 -5.66 4.87 10.69
CA ILE A 110 -7.08 4.53 10.71
C ILE A 110 -7.27 3.10 11.23
N GLY A 111 -6.56 2.13 10.66
CA GLY A 111 -6.69 0.74 11.09
C GLY A 111 -6.23 0.50 12.53
N TYR A 112 -5.14 1.14 12.96
CA TYR A 112 -4.69 1.11 14.35
C TYR A 112 -5.77 1.64 15.31
N LEU A 113 -6.31 2.83 15.05
CA LEU A 113 -7.34 3.45 15.89
C LEU A 113 -8.63 2.62 15.92
N MET A 114 -9.05 2.08 14.78
CA MET A 114 -10.21 1.20 14.69
C MET A 114 -10.04 -0.03 15.59
N ILE A 115 -8.93 -0.75 15.46
CA ILE A 115 -8.70 -1.99 16.22
C ILE A 115 -8.50 -1.69 17.71
N LYS A 116 -7.80 -0.59 18.05
CA LYS A 116 -7.56 -0.17 19.43
C LYS A 116 -8.84 0.19 20.17
N ASN A 117 -9.73 0.97 19.54
CA ASN A 117 -10.97 1.42 20.17
C ASN A 117 -12.03 0.32 20.23
N ASN A 118 -12.08 -0.54 19.22
CA ASN A 118 -12.99 -1.68 19.20
C ASN A 118 -12.31 -2.89 18.54
N PRO A 119 -11.83 -3.88 19.32
CA PRO A 119 -11.18 -5.07 18.77
C PRO A 119 -12.03 -5.86 17.76
N ASN A 120 -13.36 -5.70 17.79
CA ASN A 120 -14.25 -6.32 16.81
C ASN A 120 -14.24 -5.63 15.44
N SER A 121 -13.71 -4.41 15.32
CA SER A 121 -13.61 -3.68 14.05
C SER A 121 -12.59 -4.29 13.09
N SER A 122 -11.65 -5.09 13.59
CA SER A 122 -10.68 -5.86 12.80
C SER A 122 -11.35 -6.69 11.70
N LYS A 123 -12.61 -7.10 11.91
CA LYS A 123 -13.45 -7.84 10.95
C LYS A 123 -13.73 -7.08 9.66
N TYR A 124 -13.68 -5.75 9.67
CA TYR A 124 -13.91 -4.91 8.49
C TYR A 124 -12.63 -4.70 7.67
N LEU A 125 -11.46 -4.85 8.30
CA LEU A 125 -10.16 -4.73 7.65
C LEU A 125 -9.65 -6.06 7.11
N VAL A 126 -10.32 -7.16 7.45
CA VAL A 126 -9.86 -8.52 7.13
C VAL A 126 -10.97 -9.29 6.44
N PHE A 127 -10.63 -9.94 5.32
CA PHE A 127 -11.53 -10.88 4.67
C PHE A 127 -11.76 -12.12 5.55
N GLN A 128 -12.99 -12.32 6.02
CA GLN A 128 -13.37 -13.55 6.70
C GLN A 128 -13.82 -14.59 5.67
N SER A 129 -12.95 -15.55 5.37
CA SER A 129 -13.36 -16.74 4.63
C SER A 129 -14.30 -17.58 5.51
N LYS A 130 -15.56 -17.72 5.11
CA LYS A 130 -16.45 -18.75 5.67
C LYS A 130 -15.92 -20.11 5.22
N ARG A 131 -15.04 -20.72 6.02
CA ARG A 131 -14.70 -22.13 5.84
C ARG A 131 -16.00 -22.93 6.04
N LYS A 132 -16.65 -23.37 4.95
CA LYS A 132 -17.79 -24.31 5.04
C LYS A 132 -17.29 -25.54 5.79
N GLN A 133 -17.77 -25.76 7.00
CA GLN A 133 -17.64 -27.05 7.68
C GLN A 133 -18.57 -28.05 6.98
N GLY A 134 -18.18 -28.50 5.79
CA GLY A 134 -18.95 -29.47 4.99
C GLY A 134 -18.51 -30.92 5.16
N PHE A 135 -17.47 -31.18 5.96
CA PHE A 135 -16.81 -32.51 6.02
C PHE A 135 -16.70 -33.11 7.43
N SER A 136 -17.36 -32.53 8.44
CA SER A 136 -17.31 -33.02 9.82
C SER A 136 -18.62 -33.72 10.27
N THR A 137 -19.41 -34.24 9.33
CA THR A 137 -20.64 -35.01 9.60
C THR A 137 -20.62 -36.42 9.01
N ILE A 138 -19.46 -36.96 8.65
CA ILE A 138 -19.33 -38.38 8.35
C ILE A 138 -18.76 -39.06 9.59
N HIS A 139 -19.67 -39.48 10.47
CA HIS A 139 -19.38 -40.50 11.48
C HIS A 139 -19.32 -41.84 10.75
N PHE A 140 -18.13 -42.45 10.70
CA PHE A 140 -17.98 -43.89 10.55
C PHE A 140 -17.79 -44.49 11.95
#